data_AF-A0A152A9U2-F1
#
_entry.id   AF-A0A152A9U2-F1
#
_cell.length_a   1.000
_cell.length_b   1.000
_cell.length_c   1.000
_cell.angle_alpha   90.00
_cell.angle_beta   90.00
_cell.angle_gamma   90.00
#
_symmetry.space_group_name_H-M   'P 1'
#
loop_
_entity.id
_entity.type
_entity.pdbx_description
1 polymer ?
#
loop_
_entity_poly.entity_id
_entity_poly.type
_entity_poly.pdbx_seq_one_letter_code
_entity_poly.pdbx_strand_id
1 'polypeptide(L)' 'MSTDITVKLVNNKNTVLKEATFKTVSGKLPIKEIGRHFQVKNLIWSDIDTPIATDPKNENLSEMTFVGMKTLNVTGTAL' A
#
# COMPACT_ATOMS: atom_id res chain seq x y z
N MET A 1 13.31 0.38 13.14
CA MET A 1 14.00 0.28 11.84
C MET A 1 12.98 0.56 10.75
N SER A 2 13.26 1.51 9.86
CA SER A 2 12.40 1.79 8.71
C SER A 2 12.88 0.97 7.53
N THR A 3 11.97 0.31 6.84
CA THR A 3 12.28 -0.54 5.68
C THR A 3 11.63 0.06 4.44
N ASP A 4 12.37 0.15 3.35
CA ASP A 4 11.82 0.62 2.07
C ASP A 4 11.01 -0.52 1.42
N ILE A 5 9.83 -0.18 0.90
CA ILE A 5 8.95 -1.11 0.18
C ILE A 5 8.48 -0.49 -1.12
N THR A 6 8.65 -1.21 -2.22
CA THR A 6 8.18 -0.80 -3.53
C THR A 6 6.71 -1.20 -3.69
N VAL A 7 5.82 -0.23 -3.84
CA VAL A 7 4.40 -0.46 -4.05
C VAL A 7 4.08 -0.23 -5.52
N LYS A 8 3.41 -1.19 -6.15
CA LYS A 8 3.03 -1.18 -7.55
C LYS A 8 1.51 -1.12 -7.64
N LEU A 9 0.97 -0.04 -8.20
CA LEU A 9 -0.43 0.03 -8.57
C LEU A 9 -0.65 -0.84 -9.80
N VAL A 10 -1.47 -1.88 -9.70
CA VAL A 10 -1.81 -2.80 -10.79
C VAL A 10 -3.28 -2.70 -11.15
N ASN A 11 -3.63 -3.07 -12.39
CA ASN A 11 -5.01 -3.22 -12.82
C ASN A 11 -5.55 -4.64 -12.55
N ASN A 12 -6.83 -4.89 -12.89
CA ASN A 12 -7.47 -6.20 -12.75
C ASN A 12 -6.83 -7.34 -13.57
N LYS A 13 -5.92 -7.02 -14.50
CA LYS A 13 -5.12 -7.98 -15.28
C LYS A 13 -3.69 -8.11 -14.72
N ASN A 14 -3.46 -7.63 -13.51
CA ASN A 14 -2.16 -7.60 -12.82
C ASN A 14 -1.05 -6.87 -13.61
N THR A 15 -1.44 -5.92 -14.47
CA THR A 15 -0.49 -5.06 -15.20
C THR A 15 -0.15 -3.85 -14.34
N VAL A 16 1.13 -3.57 -14.17
CA VAL A 16 1.62 -2.40 -13.42
C VAL A 16 1.25 -1.12 -14.18
N LEU A 17 0.49 -0.25 -13.52
CA LEU A 17 0.10 1.08 -14.00
C LEU A 17 1.06 2.16 -13.49
N LYS A 18 1.45 2.07 -12.21
CA LYS A 18 2.38 2.99 -11.55
C LYS A 18 3.18 2.22 -10.52
N GLU A 19 4.39 2.67 -10.22
CA GLU A 19 5.19 2.15 -9.11
C GLU A 19 5.89 3.27 -8.37
N ALA A 20 6.04 3.12 -7.06
CA ALA A 20 6.77 4.05 -6.21
C ALA A 20 7.29 3.32 -4.97
N THR A 21 8.38 3.84 -4.40
CA THR A 21 8.98 3.29 -3.18
C THR A 21 8.59 4.14 -1.99
N PHE A 22 8.12 3.49 -0.93
CA PHE A 22 7.66 4.14 0.30
C PHE A 22 8.45 3.61 1.49
N LYS A 23 8.62 4.47 2.50
CA LYS A 23 9.24 4.07 3.76
C LYS A 23 8.19 3.54 4.71
N THR A 24 8.39 2.33 5.20
CA THR A 24 7.56 1.80 6.31
C THR A 24 7.88 2.54 7.60
N VAL A 25 6.84 2.87 8.36
CA VAL A 25 6.95 3.51 9.68
C VAL A 25 6.64 2.46 10.72
N SER A 26 7.64 2.06 11.51
CA SER A 26 7.52 0.96 12.48
C SER A 26 7.01 -0.34 11.84
N GLY A 27 7.43 -0.61 10.60
CA GLY A 27 6.98 -1.77 9.83
C GLY A 27 5.58 -1.63 9.21
N LYS A 28 4.88 -0.50 9.37
CA LYS A 28 3.57 -0.25 8.78
C LYS A 28 3.68 0.58 7.51
N LEU A 29 2.75 0.37 6.57
CA LEU A 29 2.68 1.12 5.33
C LEU A 29 1.99 2.47 5.53
N PRO A 30 2.51 3.55 4.92
CA PRO A 30 1.83 4.84 4.89
C PRO A 30 0.68 4.86 3.86
N ILE A 31 -0.43 4.19 4.15
CA ILE A 31 -1.59 4.01 3.23
C ILE A 31 -2.05 5.34 2.62
N LYS A 32 -2.14 6.40 3.43
CA LYS A 32 -2.64 7.70 2.96
C LYS A 32 -1.68 8.38 1.98
N GLU A 33 -0.38 8.21 2.19
CA GLU A 33 0.65 8.73 1.28
C GLU A 33 0.62 7.98 -0.04
N ILE A 34 0.52 6.65 0.02
CA ILE A 34 0.39 5.77 -1.14
C ILE A 34 -0.87 6.13 -1.94
N GLY A 35 -2.02 6.25 -1.26
CA GLY A 35 -3.29 6.60 -1.89
C GLY A 35 -3.26 7.96 -2.57
N ARG A 36 -2.63 8.97 -1.94
CA ARG A 36 -2.42 10.29 -2.54
C ARG A 36 -1.50 10.24 -3.76
N HIS A 37 -0.39 9.52 -3.67
CA HIS A 37 0.59 9.40 -4.75
C HIS A 37 -0.04 8.74 -5.99
N PHE A 38 -0.82 7.68 -5.77
CA PHE A 38 -1.47 6.95 -6.85
C PHE A 38 -2.83 7.53 -7.28
N GLN A 39 -3.35 8.54 -6.56
CA GLN A 39 -4.70 9.10 -6.75
C GLN A 39 -5.78 8.00 -6.68
N VAL A 40 -5.68 7.15 -5.66
CA VAL A 40 -6.64 6.08 -5.39
C VAL A 40 -7.18 6.16 -3.97
N LYS A 41 -8.45 5.83 -3.82
CA LYS A 41 -9.17 5.58 -2.58
C LYS A 41 -9.30 4.07 -2.36
N ASN A 42 -9.28 3.64 -1.10
CA ASN A 42 -9.44 2.24 -0.70
C ASN A 42 -8.43 1.31 -1.38
N LEU A 43 -7.17 1.33 -0.92
CA LEU A 43 -6.14 0.42 -1.41
C LEU A 43 -6.51 -1.03 -1.06
N ILE A 44 -6.53 -1.90 -2.06
CA ILE A 44 -6.78 -3.33 -1.96
C ILE A 44 -5.49 -4.03 -2.37
N TRP A 45 -5.07 -5.08 -1.67
CA TRP A 45 -3.93 -5.86 -2.10
C TRP A 45 -4.30 -6.62 -3.37
N SER A 46 -3.42 -6.64 -4.36
CA SER A 46 -3.63 -7.51 -5.52
C SER A 46 -3.10 -8.92 -5.27
N ASP A 47 -2.21 -9.09 -4.30
CA ASP A 47 -1.59 -10.38 -3.95
C ASP A 47 -2.39 -11.14 -2.86
N ILE A 48 -3.40 -10.50 -2.26
CA ILE A 48 -4.27 -11.10 -1.23
C ILE A 48 -5.68 -10.52 -1.37
N ASP A 49 -6.70 -11.35 -1.13
CA ASP A 49 -8.11 -10.94 -1.27
C ASP A 49 -8.60 -9.95 -0.19
N THR A 50 -7.75 -9.57 0.76
CA THR A 50 -8.11 -8.69 1.88
C THR A 50 -7.70 -7.23 1.62
N PRO A 51 -8.62 -6.26 1.83
CA PRO A 51 -8.28 -4.84 1.74
C PRO A 51 -7.29 -4.42 2.84
N ILE A 52 -6.44 -3.41 2.56
CA ILE A 52 -5.55 -2.87 3.61
C ILE A 52 -6.39 -2.02 4.55
N ALA A 53 -6.64 -2.51 5.76
CA ALA A 53 -7.24 -1.70 6.81
C ALA A 53 -6.25 -0.63 7.31
N THR A 54 -6.76 0.57 7.56
CA THR A 54 -6.03 1.64 8.24
C THR A 54 -5.99 1.39 9.74
N ASP A 55 -4.86 1.68 10.38
CA ASP A 55 -4.71 1.56 11.82
C ASP A 55 -5.70 2.52 12.52
N PRO A 56 -6.58 2.02 13.44
CA PRO A 56 -7.55 2.86 14.12
C PRO A 56 -6.93 3.92 15.04
N LYS A 57 -5.67 3.75 15.46
CA LYS A 57 -4.91 4.74 16.23
C LYS A 57 -4.14 5.71 15.34
N ASN A 58 -3.89 5.35 14.08
CA ASN A 58 -3.16 6.17 13.13
C ASN A 58 -3.65 5.91 11.70
N GLU A 59 -4.67 6.66 11.28
CA GLU A 59 -5.34 6.51 9.97
C GLU A 59 -4.40 6.68 8.76
N ASN A 60 -3.17 7.16 8.97
CA ASN A 60 -2.18 7.28 7.91
C ASN A 60 -1.43 5.97 7.64
N LEU A 61 -1.45 5.04 8.60
CA LEU A 61 -0.70 3.79 8.57
C LEU A 61 -1.63 2.60 8.35
N SER A 62 -1.05 1.50 7.86
CA SER A 62 -1.72 0.21 7.85
C SER A 62 -1.86 -0.37 9.24
N GLU A 63 -2.96 -1.07 9.48
CA GLU A 63 -3.16 -1.83 10.71
C GLU A 63 -2.10 -2.93 10.85
N MET A 64 -1.83 -3.64 9.75
CA MET A 64 -0.85 -4.73 9.71
C MET A 64 0.58 -4.26 9.42
N THR A 65 1.56 -5.11 9.76
CA THR A 65 2.99 -4.85 9.55
C THR A 65 3.54 -5.64 8.36
N PHE A 66 4.42 -5.01 7.60
CA PHE A 66 5.02 -5.47 6.34
C PHE A 66 6.53 -5.72 6.51
N VAL A 67 6.97 -6.03 7.72
CA VAL A 67 8.39 -6.22 8.02
C VAL A 67 8.92 -7.39 7.20
N GLY A 68 9.93 -7.13 6.36
CA GLY A 68 10.55 -8.12 5.48
C GLY A 68 9.98 -8.17 4.06
N MET A 69 8.86 -7.49 3.77
CA MET A 69 8.38 -7.33 2.39
C MET A 69 9.16 -6.23 1.66
N LYS A 70 9.63 -6.55 0.45
CA LYS A 70 10.34 -5.61 -0.44
C LYS A 70 9.44 -5.01 -1.51
N THR A 71 8.39 -5.72 -1.90
CA THR A 71 7.52 -5.34 -3.01
C THR A 71 6.08 -5.71 -2.69
N LEU A 72 5.15 -4.88 -3.13
CA LEU A 72 3.72 -5.07 -2.92
C LEU A 72 2.93 -4.63 -4.14
N ASN A 73 2.02 -5.46 -4.64
CA ASN A 73 1.05 -5.05 -5.64
C ASN A 73 -0.26 -4.62 -4.98
N VAL A 74 -0.77 -3.46 -5.37
CA VAL A 74 -2.02 -2.90 -4.88
C VAL A 74 -2.92 -2.51 -6.05
N THR A 75 -4.22 -2.63 -5.85
CA THR A 75 -5.25 -2.03 -6.69
C THR A 75 -6.09 -1.07 -5.83
N GLY A 76 -7.01 -0.35 -6.42
CA GLY A 76 -7.86 0.59 -5.68
C GLY A 76 -8.91 1.23 -6.58
N THR A 77 -9.80 2.00 -5.95
CA THR A 77 -10.75 2.83 -6.68
C THR A 77 -10.10 4.19 -6.97
N ALA A 78 -10.34 4.78 -8.15
CA ALA A 78 -9.87 6.14 -8.41
C ALA A 78 -10.46 7.14 -7.39
N LEU A 79 -9.66 8.13 -6.99
CA LEU A 79 -10.08 9.25 -6.14
C LEU A 79 -11.01 10.22 -6.89
#